data_AF-A0AAD6NWY4-F1
#
_entry.id   AF-A0AAD6NWY4-F1
#
_cell.length_a   1.000
_cell.length_b   1.000
_cell.length_c   1.000
_cell.angle_alpha   90.00
_cell.angle_beta   90.00
_cell.angle_gamma   90.00
#
_symmetry.space_group_name_H-M   'P 1'
#
loop_
_entity.id
_entity.type
_entity.pdbx_description
1 polymer ?
#
loop_
_entity_poly.entity_id
_entity_poly.type
_entity_poly.pdbx_seq_one_letter_code
_entity_poly.pdbx_strand_id
1 'polypeptide(L)'
;MTTRFKKNRKKRGHVSAGHGRVGKHRKHPSGRGNAGGMHHHRILFDKYHPGYFGKVGMRYFHRLRNKFYCPIVNIDKLWSMIPQDVKDKATKDNVPMIDVTQCGYFKVLGKGVLP
;
A
#
# COMPACT_ATOMS: atom_id res chain seq x y z
N MET A 1 -6.89 -17.20 16.15
CA MET A 1 -6.64 -16.72 17.54
C MET A 1 -7.48 -17.56 18.50
N THR A 2 -6.85 -18.30 19.42
CA THR A 2 -7.57 -19.22 20.33
C THR A 2 -8.41 -18.45 21.37
N THR A 3 -9.51 -19.05 21.82
CA THR A 3 -10.49 -18.41 22.72
C THR A 3 -9.91 -18.02 24.08
N ARG A 4 -8.87 -18.74 24.56
CA ARG A 4 -8.21 -18.49 25.85
C ARG A 4 -7.56 -17.11 25.97
N PHE A 5 -7.10 -16.53 24.85
CA PHE A 5 -6.42 -15.23 24.85
C PHE A 5 -7.37 -14.04 24.59
N LYS A 6 -8.69 -14.29 24.43
CA LYS A 6 -9.67 -13.21 24.22
C LYS A 6 -9.89 -12.43 25.51
N LYS A 7 -9.87 -11.08 25.42
CA LYS A 7 -10.12 -10.18 26.56
C LYS A 7 -11.41 -10.49 27.33
N ASN A 8 -12.44 -11.00 26.65
CA ASN A 8 -13.72 -11.37 27.28
C ASN A 8 -13.60 -12.46 28.34
N ARG A 9 -12.60 -13.35 28.28
CA ARG A 9 -12.40 -14.38 29.32
C ARG A 9 -12.04 -13.75 30.67
N LYS A 10 -11.22 -12.69 30.66
CA LYS A 10 -10.82 -11.93 31.85
C LYS A 10 -11.92 -11.00 32.37
N LYS A 11 -13.01 -10.80 31.61
CA LYS A 11 -14.10 -9.88 31.95
C LYS A 11 -15.30 -10.56 32.63
N ARG A 12 -15.29 -11.89 32.81
CA ARG A 12 -16.34 -12.60 33.58
C ARG A 12 -16.32 -12.14 35.03
N GLY A 13 -17.49 -11.88 35.63
CA GLY A 13 -17.61 -11.28 36.96
C GLY A 13 -17.66 -9.74 36.98
N HIS A 14 -17.27 -9.06 35.88
CA HIS A 14 -17.44 -7.61 35.78
C HIS A 14 -18.85 -7.24 35.31
N VAL A 15 -19.51 -6.33 36.03
CA VAL A 15 -20.91 -5.92 35.80
C VAL A 15 -21.19 -5.42 34.38
N SER A 16 -20.27 -4.68 33.74
CA SER A 16 -20.49 -4.05 32.43
C SER A 16 -19.62 -4.60 31.29
N ALA A 17 -18.87 -5.69 31.53
CA ALA A 17 -17.90 -6.25 30.60
C ALA A 17 -16.93 -5.20 29.98
N GLY A 18 -16.63 -4.13 30.72
CA GLY A 18 -15.73 -3.05 30.28
C GLY A 18 -16.36 -2.04 29.31
N HIS A 19 -17.68 -1.91 29.26
CA HIS A 19 -18.39 -0.90 28.45
C HIS A 19 -18.92 0.28 29.29
N GLY A 20 -18.47 0.42 30.54
CA GLY A 20 -18.89 1.48 31.45
C GLY A 20 -20.31 1.29 32.01
N ARG A 21 -20.62 1.94 33.14
CA ARG A 21 -21.95 1.87 33.79
C ARG A 21 -22.96 2.86 33.17
N VAL A 22 -22.50 4.07 32.85
CA VAL A 22 -23.35 5.17 32.36
C VAL A 22 -23.58 5.09 30.85
N GLY A 23 -22.52 5.16 30.04
CA GLY A 23 -22.63 5.18 28.57
C GLY A 23 -23.20 3.88 27.97
N LYS A 24 -22.79 2.73 28.53
CA LYS A 24 -23.16 1.36 28.13
C LYS A 24 -22.80 1.03 26.67
N HIS A 25 -22.82 -0.26 26.34
CA HIS A 25 -22.73 -0.70 24.96
C HIS A 25 -24.09 -0.57 24.28
N ARG A 26 -24.20 0.32 23.28
CA ARG A 26 -25.39 0.48 22.44
C ARG A 26 -25.13 -0.08 21.04
N LYS A 27 -26.20 -0.31 20.26
CA LYS A 27 -26.08 -0.92 18.93
C LYS A 27 -25.25 -0.04 17.97
N HIS A 28 -25.68 1.20 17.71
CA HIS A 28 -25.00 2.14 16.78
C HIS A 28 -25.25 3.61 17.18
N PRO A 29 -24.50 4.19 18.13
CA PRO A 29 -24.79 5.52 18.67
C PRO A 29 -24.55 6.70 17.70
N SER A 30 -23.89 6.49 16.54
CA SER A 30 -23.60 7.57 15.57
C SER A 30 -23.79 7.15 14.11
N GLY A 31 -24.63 6.15 13.87
CA GLY A 31 -24.82 5.53 12.56
C GLY A 31 -23.92 4.30 12.32
N ARG A 32 -23.96 3.77 11.11
CA ARG A 32 -23.21 2.57 10.68
C ARG A 32 -22.19 2.93 9.62
N GLY A 33 -21.04 2.26 9.63
CA GLY A 33 -19.99 2.48 8.63
C GLY A 33 -19.52 3.93 8.60
N ASN A 34 -19.47 4.52 7.40
CA ASN A 34 -18.98 5.88 7.16
C ASN A 34 -20.07 6.96 7.23
N ALA A 35 -21.17 6.70 7.93
CA ALA A 35 -22.26 7.68 8.08
C ALA A 35 -21.78 8.96 8.79
N GLY A 36 -22.34 10.10 8.38
CA GLY A 36 -22.07 11.40 9.00
C GLY A 36 -20.72 12.02 8.66
N GLY A 37 -20.01 11.52 7.64
CA GLY A 37 -18.65 11.96 7.32
C GLY A 37 -18.50 13.43 6.93
N MET A 38 -19.57 14.11 6.50
CA MET A 38 -19.59 15.57 6.30
C MET A 38 -20.30 16.34 7.43
N HIS A 39 -20.87 15.62 8.40
CA HIS A 39 -21.67 16.18 9.49
C HIS A 39 -20.98 15.93 10.83
N HIS A 40 -21.55 15.07 11.69
CA HIS A 40 -21.04 14.81 13.05
C HIS A 40 -19.73 14.02 13.10
N HIS A 41 -19.29 13.41 12.00
CA HIS A 41 -17.96 12.78 11.89
C HIS A 41 -16.98 13.57 11.01
N ARG A 42 -17.29 14.82 10.66
CA ARG A 42 -16.47 15.65 9.75
C ARG A 42 -15.01 15.75 10.18
N ILE A 43 -14.75 15.98 11.47
CA ILE A 43 -13.39 16.12 12.01
C ILE A 43 -12.55 14.87 11.73
N LEU A 44 -13.15 13.66 11.78
CA LEU A 44 -12.45 12.41 11.49
C LEU A 44 -12.01 12.34 10.02
N PHE A 45 -12.87 12.77 9.10
CA PHE A 45 -12.59 12.75 7.67
C PHE A 45 -11.62 13.85 7.26
N ASP A 46 -11.83 15.08 7.71
CA ASP A 46 -10.96 16.20 7.35
C ASP A 46 -9.55 16.02 7.90
N LYS A 47 -9.40 15.46 9.11
CA LYS A 47 -8.10 15.31 9.76
C LYS A 47 -7.27 14.16 9.19
N TYR A 48 -7.90 13.01 8.93
CA TYR A 48 -7.16 11.78 8.60
C TYR A 48 -7.34 11.34 7.14
N HIS A 49 -8.36 11.84 6.44
CA HIS A 49 -8.68 11.46 5.07
C HIS A 49 -9.00 12.69 4.19
N PRO A 50 -8.11 13.69 4.12
CA PRO A 50 -8.33 14.84 3.26
C PRO A 50 -8.46 14.39 1.80
N GLY A 51 -9.46 14.92 1.10
CA GLY A 51 -9.79 14.53 -0.28
C GLY A 51 -10.69 13.29 -0.41
N TYR A 52 -11.18 12.72 0.68
CA TYR A 52 -12.14 11.60 0.64
C TYR A 52 -13.44 11.99 -0.09
N PHE A 53 -13.92 13.21 0.15
CA PHE A 53 -15.08 13.74 -0.55
C PHE A 53 -14.66 14.64 -1.70
N GLY A 54 -15.29 14.44 -2.86
CA GLY A 54 -15.03 15.21 -4.07
C GLY A 54 -14.96 14.31 -5.30
N LYS A 55 -14.73 14.94 -6.47
CA LYS A 55 -14.55 14.24 -7.75
C LYS A 55 -13.32 14.82 -8.43
N VAL A 56 -12.43 13.94 -8.90
CA VAL A 56 -11.19 14.32 -9.61
C VAL A 56 -11.04 13.47 -10.86
N GLY A 57 -10.51 14.08 -11.93
CA GLY A 57 -10.19 13.39 -13.19
C GLY A 57 -11.41 12.95 -14.02
N MET A 58 -11.13 12.15 -15.05
CA MET A 58 -12.13 11.63 -16.00
C MET A 58 -12.33 10.11 -15.81
N ARG A 59 -13.56 9.62 -15.98
CA ARG A 59 -13.87 8.19 -15.86
C ARG A 59 -13.40 7.44 -17.11
N TYR A 60 -12.54 6.44 -16.92
CA TYR A 60 -12.08 5.56 -17.99
C TYR A 60 -12.73 4.17 -17.90
N PHE A 61 -13.57 3.85 -18.87
CA PHE A 61 -14.32 2.58 -18.93
C PHE A 61 -13.47 1.44 -19.50
N HIS A 62 -13.78 0.21 -19.07
CA HIS A 62 -13.09 -1.02 -19.52
C HIS A 62 -11.55 -0.88 -19.51
N ARG A 63 -11.01 -0.41 -18.38
CA ARG A 63 -9.57 -0.20 -18.24
C ARG A 63 -8.82 -1.54 -18.19
N LEU A 64 -8.16 -1.89 -19.29
CA LEU A 64 -7.28 -3.05 -19.38
C LEU A 64 -5.90 -2.72 -18.81
N ARG A 65 -5.56 -3.29 -17.64
CA ARG A 65 -4.28 -3.01 -16.96
C ARG A 65 -3.05 -3.40 -17.78
N ASN A 66 -3.15 -4.45 -18.59
CA ASN A 66 -2.03 -4.94 -19.40
C ASN A 66 -1.54 -3.91 -20.43
N LYS A 67 -2.42 -3.06 -20.96
CA LYS A 67 -2.04 -1.96 -21.88
C LYS A 67 -1.20 -0.88 -21.21
N PHE A 68 -1.32 -0.74 -19.90
CA PHE A 68 -0.58 0.24 -19.09
C PHE A 68 0.57 -0.41 -18.31
N TYR A 69 0.86 -1.69 -18.58
CA TYR A 69 1.93 -2.39 -17.90
C TYR A 69 3.29 -1.87 -18.40
N CYS A 70 3.97 -1.11 -17.54
CA CYS A 70 5.29 -0.55 -17.81
C CYS A 70 6.12 -0.62 -16.51
N PRO A 71 6.65 -1.80 -16.17
CA PRO A 71 7.56 -1.97 -15.04
C PRO A 71 8.85 -1.17 -15.26
N ILE A 72 9.32 -0.52 -14.20
CA ILE A 72 10.42 0.45 -14.25
C ILE A 72 11.62 -0.06 -13.45
N VAL A 73 12.82 0.08 -14.02
CA VAL A 73 14.11 -0.13 -13.35
C VAL A 73 14.91 1.19 -13.32
N ASN A 74 15.72 1.38 -12.29
CA ASN A 74 16.66 2.52 -12.22
C ASN A 74 18.10 2.07 -12.53
N ILE A 75 18.94 3.01 -12.98
CA ILE A 75 20.34 2.74 -13.37
C ILE A 75 21.18 2.12 -12.25
N ASP A 76 20.94 2.50 -10.99
CA ASP A 76 21.62 1.95 -9.81
C ASP A 76 21.48 0.42 -9.67
N LYS A 77 20.42 -0.17 -10.22
CA LYS A 77 20.13 -1.60 -10.14
C LYS A 77 20.55 -2.39 -11.37
N LEU A 78 20.95 -1.75 -12.46
CA LEU A 78 21.26 -2.45 -13.72
C LEU A 78 22.43 -3.43 -13.53
N TRP A 79 23.49 -3.00 -12.86
CA TRP A 79 24.62 -3.87 -12.60
C TRP A 79 24.27 -5.04 -11.68
N SER A 80 23.30 -4.91 -10.77
CA SER A 80 22.87 -6.05 -9.95
C SER A 80 22.13 -7.15 -10.73
N MET A 81 21.70 -6.88 -11.97
CA MET A 81 21.01 -7.85 -12.83
C MET A 81 21.97 -8.77 -13.57
N ILE A 82 23.23 -8.36 -13.71
CA ILE A 82 24.24 -9.15 -14.39
C ILE A 82 24.81 -10.20 -13.41
N PRO A 83 24.94 -11.47 -13.82
CA PRO A 83 25.74 -12.48 -13.11
C PRO A 83 27.18 -12.02 -12.85
N GLN A 84 27.76 -12.40 -11.71
CA GLN A 84 29.08 -11.89 -11.29
C GLN A 84 30.20 -12.26 -12.26
N ASP A 85 30.17 -13.46 -12.83
CA ASP A 85 31.12 -13.96 -13.82
C ASP A 85 31.16 -13.13 -15.11
N VAL A 86 30.04 -12.54 -15.51
CA VAL A 86 29.96 -11.65 -16.68
C VAL A 86 30.51 -10.25 -16.34
N LYS A 87 30.32 -9.78 -15.09
CA LYS A 87 30.91 -8.52 -14.63
C LYS A 87 32.43 -8.58 -14.60
N ASP A 88 32.97 -9.68 -14.10
CA ASP A 88 34.42 -9.84 -13.92
C ASP A 88 35.14 -9.96 -15.28
N LYS A 89 34.42 -10.38 -16.34
CA LYS A 89 34.92 -10.45 -17.73
C LYS A 89 34.69 -9.17 -18.53
N ALA A 90 34.02 -8.16 -17.95
CA ALA A 90 33.76 -6.90 -18.64
C ALA A 90 35.07 -6.12 -18.78
N THR A 91 35.48 -5.85 -20.02
CA THR A 91 36.65 -5.04 -20.35
C THR A 91 36.23 -3.82 -21.16
N LYS A 92 37.18 -2.91 -21.43
CA LYS A 92 36.90 -1.72 -22.24
C LYS A 92 36.42 -2.08 -23.66
N ASP A 93 36.88 -3.20 -24.19
CA ASP A 93 36.55 -3.68 -25.54
C ASP A 93 35.40 -4.69 -25.55
N ASN A 94 35.08 -5.29 -24.40
CA ASN A 94 33.99 -6.27 -24.26
C ASN A 94 32.98 -5.81 -23.19
N VAL A 95 31.95 -5.09 -23.64
CA VAL A 95 30.92 -4.48 -22.78
C VAL A 95 29.70 -5.40 -22.65
N PRO A 96 29.19 -5.64 -21.43
CA PRO A 96 28.00 -6.48 -21.23
C PRO A 96 26.74 -5.82 -21.79
N MET A 97 25.98 -6.56 -22.59
CA MET A 97 24.64 -6.17 -23.02
C MET A 97 23.62 -6.56 -21.94
N ILE A 98 22.87 -5.58 -21.42
CA ILE A 98 21.81 -5.82 -20.45
C ILE A 98 20.45 -5.70 -21.16
N ASP A 99 19.81 -6.83 -21.43
CA ASP A 99 18.43 -6.84 -21.90
C ASP A 99 17.46 -6.78 -20.71
N VAL A 100 17.03 -5.57 -20.38
CA VAL A 100 16.09 -5.33 -19.27
C VAL A 100 14.71 -5.95 -19.51
N THR A 101 14.36 -6.27 -20.76
CA THR A 101 13.06 -6.86 -21.10
C THR A 101 12.96 -8.32 -20.68
N GLN A 102 14.07 -9.07 -20.75
CA GLN A 102 14.17 -10.43 -20.21
C GLN A 102 14.01 -10.46 -18.69
N CYS A 103 14.46 -9.40 -18.02
CA CYS A 103 14.24 -9.18 -16.59
C CYS A 103 12.84 -8.62 -16.27
N GLY A 104 11.98 -8.43 -17.29
CA GLY A 104 10.61 -7.99 -17.12
C GLY A 104 10.44 -6.48 -16.89
N TYR A 105 11.39 -5.64 -17.31
CA TYR A 105 11.30 -4.17 -17.24
C TYR A 105 11.17 -3.54 -18.61
N PHE A 106 10.33 -2.50 -18.73
CA PHE A 106 10.03 -1.85 -20.01
C PHE A 106 10.51 -0.39 -20.07
N LYS A 107 10.92 0.18 -18.93
CA LYS A 107 11.44 1.56 -18.86
C LYS A 107 12.59 1.67 -17.87
N VAL A 108 13.67 2.32 -18.31
CA VAL A 108 14.84 2.63 -17.47
C VAL A 108 14.77 4.10 -17.04
N LEU A 109 14.96 4.38 -15.74
CA LEU A 109 15.04 5.72 -15.16
C LEU A 109 16.43 6.00 -14.58
N GLY A 110 16.81 7.27 -14.52
CA GLY A 110 18.17 7.72 -14.18
C GLY A 110 18.44 7.99 -12.71
N LYS A 111 17.80 7.29 -11.77
CA LYS A 111 18.13 7.46 -10.34
C LYS A 111 19.40 6.70 -9.98
N GLY A 112 20.35 7.38 -9.35
CA GLY A 112 21.58 6.80 -8.79
C GLY A 112 22.79 6.98 -9.68
N VAL A 113 23.83 6.17 -9.46
CA VAL A 113 25.12 6.24 -10.17
C VAL A 113 25.48 4.84 -10.65
N LEU A 114 26.04 4.73 -11.85
CA LEU A 114 26.61 3.49 -12.36
C LEU A 114 28.07 3.35 -11.86
N PRO A 115 28.52 2.13 -11.50
CA PRO A 115 29.93 1.85 -11.24
C PRO A 115 30.81 2.10 -12.46
#